data_AF-A0A939JCU4-F1
#
_entry.id   AF-A0A939JCU4-F1
#
_cell.length_a   1.000
_cell.length_b   1.000
_cell.length_c   1.000
_cell.angle_alpha   90.00
_cell.angle_beta   90.00
_cell.angle_gamma   90.00
#
_symmetry.space_group_name_H-M   'P 1'
#
loop_
_entity.id
_entity.type
_entity.pdbx_description
1 polymer ?
#
loop_
_entity_poly.entity_id
_entity_poly.type
_entity_poly.pdbx_seq_one_letter_code
_entity_poly.pdbx_strand_id
1 'polypeptide(L)'
;MKSTKPSVMPQALASGLAGATALTLLHEIARHLRPQDAPRMDVLGMRALRKLLGKADAPQPDHNTLFNLTMAGDLLSNGLYFSLVGRGKKAWQRGAVLGLAAGIGGVVLPGPLGLGEAPSNRTPQTKLMTVAWYLIGGLVAAGASRAWSKARKR
;
A
#
# COMPACT_ATOMS: atom_id res chain seq x y z
N MET A 1 18.90 -34.15 13.40
CA MET A 1 18.80 -32.67 13.45
C MET A 1 17.92 -32.17 12.31
N LYS A 2 16.68 -31.76 12.59
CA LYS A 2 15.80 -31.15 11.57
C LYS A 2 16.22 -29.69 11.37
N SER A 3 16.77 -29.38 10.19
CA SER A 3 17.11 -28.02 9.77
C SER A 3 15.86 -27.12 9.79
N THR A 4 15.72 -26.30 10.83
CA THR A 4 14.67 -25.28 10.93
C THR A 4 14.98 -24.14 9.96
N LYS A 5 14.47 -24.22 8.73
CA LYS A 5 14.43 -23.04 7.85
C LYS A 5 13.70 -21.93 8.61
N PRO A 6 14.27 -20.74 8.80
CA PRO A 6 13.58 -19.67 9.50
C PRO A 6 12.30 -19.37 8.72
N SER A 7 11.14 -19.31 9.41
CA SER A 7 9.85 -18.94 8.80
C SER A 7 9.83 -17.45 8.39
N VAL A 8 10.62 -17.12 7.37
CA VAL A 8 10.76 -15.78 6.79
C VAL A 8 9.52 -15.41 5.99
N MET A 9 8.87 -16.39 5.33
CA MET A 9 7.73 -16.13 4.46
C MET A 9 6.44 -15.76 5.24
N PRO A 10 5.99 -16.51 6.26
CA PRO A 10 4.81 -16.11 7.04
C PRO A 10 5.00 -14.77 7.74
N GLN A 11 6.20 -14.53 8.29
CA GLN A 11 6.55 -13.25 8.90
C GLN A 11 6.50 -12.12 7.88
N ALA A 12 7.08 -12.30 6.69
CA ALA A 12 7.09 -11.30 5.64
C ALA A 12 5.66 -10.94 5.22
N LEU A 13 4.83 -11.94 4.96
CA LEU A 13 3.43 -11.73 4.55
C LEU A 13 2.62 -11.04 5.66
N ALA A 14 2.72 -11.49 6.90
CA ALA A 14 2.00 -10.87 8.03
C ALA A 14 2.45 -9.41 8.26
N SER A 15 3.76 -9.15 8.17
CA SER A 15 4.31 -7.79 8.31
C SER A 15 3.86 -6.88 7.16
N GLY A 16 3.85 -7.41 5.93
CA GLY A 16 3.38 -6.69 4.76
C GLY A 16 1.90 -6.34 4.87
N LEU A 17 1.07 -7.30 5.28
CA LEU A 17 -0.35 -7.09 5.53
C LEU A 17 -0.60 -6.02 6.60
N ALA A 18 0.16 -6.03 7.71
CA ALA A 18 0.04 -4.99 8.74
C ALA A 18 0.32 -3.58 8.19
N GLY A 19 1.35 -3.44 7.36
CA GLY A 19 1.66 -2.16 6.69
C GLY A 19 0.59 -1.72 5.70
N ALA A 20 0.06 -2.67 4.92
CA ALA A 20 -1.01 -2.42 3.95
C ALA A 20 -2.31 -2.01 4.64
N THR A 21 -2.72 -2.71 5.70
CA THR A 21 -3.90 -2.35 6.49
C THR A 21 -3.76 -0.96 7.09
N ALA A 22 -2.60 -0.62 7.68
CA ALA A 22 -2.37 0.72 8.22
C ALA A 22 -2.46 1.80 7.12
N LEU A 23 -1.86 1.55 5.95
CA LEU A 23 -1.94 2.43 4.79
C LEU A 23 -3.38 2.64 4.33
N THR A 24 -4.15 1.57 4.19
CA THR A 24 -5.55 1.62 3.75
C THR A 24 -6.40 2.38 4.75
N LEU A 25 -6.26 2.09 6.05
CA LEU A 25 -7.00 2.81 7.10
C LEU A 25 -6.66 4.29 7.12
N LEU A 26 -5.40 4.68 6.96
CA LEU A 26 -5.02 6.10 6.92
C LEU A 26 -5.67 6.84 5.74
N HIS A 27 -5.69 6.23 4.56
CA HIS A 27 -6.40 6.80 3.41
C HIS A 27 -7.90 6.91 3.67
N GLU A 28 -8.50 5.86 4.23
CA GLU A 28 -9.94 5.83 4.49
C GLU A 28 -10.35 6.85 5.56
N ILE A 29 -9.59 6.94 6.66
CA ILE A 29 -9.79 7.95 7.71
C ILE A 29 -9.61 9.35 7.14
N ALA A 30 -8.52 9.60 6.39
CA ALA A 30 -8.28 10.90 5.78
C ALA A 30 -9.42 11.29 4.82
N ARG A 31 -9.92 10.34 4.03
CA ARG A 31 -11.05 10.55 3.12
C ARG A 31 -12.31 11.00 3.85
N HIS A 32 -12.62 10.41 5.01
CA HIS A 32 -13.80 10.77 5.80
C HIS A 32 -13.62 12.07 6.58
N LEU A 33 -12.45 12.30 7.18
CA LEU A 33 -12.21 13.47 8.03
C LEU A 33 -11.81 14.73 7.26
N ARG A 34 -11.17 14.58 6.10
CA ARG A 34 -10.62 15.68 5.28
C ARG A 34 -10.89 15.48 3.79
N PRO A 35 -12.16 15.39 3.36
CA PRO A 35 -12.51 15.05 1.98
C PRO A 35 -11.99 16.06 0.93
N GLN A 36 -11.75 17.31 1.34
CA GLN A 36 -11.24 18.40 0.49
C GLN A 36 -9.80 18.12 -0.01
N ASP A 37 -8.96 17.62 0.91
CA ASP A 37 -7.51 17.53 0.73
C ASP A 37 -6.99 16.11 0.59
N ALA A 38 -7.76 15.14 1.06
CA ALA A 38 -7.34 13.75 1.15
C ALA A 38 -7.01 13.17 -0.23
N PRO A 39 -5.88 12.46 -0.36
CA PRO A 39 -5.58 11.70 -1.56
C PRO A 39 -6.71 10.70 -1.84
N ARG A 40 -7.33 10.81 -3.01
CA ARG A 40 -8.40 9.92 -3.49
C ARG A 40 -7.82 8.68 -4.16
N MET A 41 -7.06 7.91 -3.38
CA MET A 41 -6.43 6.67 -3.84
C MET A 41 -7.48 5.63 -4.28
N ASP A 42 -8.66 5.66 -3.67
CA ASP A 42 -9.82 4.87 -4.10
C ASP A 42 -10.21 5.17 -5.56
N VAL A 43 -10.34 6.45 -5.93
CA VAL A 43 -10.67 6.86 -7.29
C VAL A 43 -9.56 6.48 -8.27
N LEU A 44 -8.30 6.65 -7.86
CA LEU A 44 -7.13 6.28 -8.66
C LEU A 44 -7.08 4.78 -8.94
N GLY A 45 -7.28 3.95 -7.91
CA GLY A 45 -7.33 2.50 -8.04
C GLY A 45 -8.49 2.04 -8.92
N MET A 46 -9.69 2.62 -8.75
CA MET A 46 -10.85 2.30 -9.59
C MET A 46 -10.60 2.64 -11.07
N ARG A 47 -9.93 3.77 -11.35
CA ARG A 47 -9.54 4.14 -12.73
C ARG A 47 -8.52 3.16 -13.30
N ALA A 48 -7.55 2.76 -12.49
CA ALA A 48 -6.55 1.77 -12.89
C ALA A 48 -7.21 0.42 -13.22
N LEU A 49 -8.09 -0.07 -12.34
CA LEU A 49 -8.79 -1.33 -12.53
C LEU A 49 -9.70 -1.30 -13.77
N ARG A 50 -10.49 -0.23 -13.96
CA ARG A 50 -11.29 -0.06 -15.19
C ARG A 50 -10.45 -0.10 -16.45
N LYS A 51 -9.30 0.58 -16.44
CA LYS A 51 -8.38 0.61 -17.57
C LYS A 51 -7.78 -0.77 -17.85
N LEU A 52 -7.45 -1.54 -16.82
CA LEU A 52 -6.95 -2.91 -16.96
C LEU A 52 -8.02 -3.85 -17.51
N LEU A 53 -9.24 -3.79 -16.97
CA LEU A 53 -10.37 -4.59 -17.47
C LEU A 53 -10.70 -4.26 -18.92
N GLY A 54 -10.68 -2.97 -19.29
CA GLY A 54 -10.90 -2.54 -20.67
C GLY A 54 -9.81 -3.01 -21.63
N LYS A 55 -8.55 -3.11 -21.18
CA LYS A 55 -7.47 -3.70 -21.99
C LYS A 55 -7.55 -5.21 -22.14
N ALA A 56 -8.27 -5.88 -21.25
CA ALA A 56 -8.46 -7.32 -21.24
C ALA A 56 -9.80 -7.73 -21.87
N ASP A 57 -10.55 -6.79 -22.47
CA ASP A 57 -11.92 -6.98 -22.97
C ASP A 57 -12.85 -7.64 -21.93
N ALA A 58 -12.60 -7.38 -20.65
CA ALA A 58 -13.37 -7.92 -19.55
C ALA A 58 -14.58 -7.03 -19.21
N PRO A 59 -15.70 -7.61 -18.74
CA PRO A 59 -16.86 -6.85 -18.31
C PRO A 59 -16.51 -5.80 -17.25
N GLN A 60 -17.10 -4.61 -17.38
CA GLN A 60 -16.93 -3.54 -16.40
C GLN A 60 -17.92 -3.73 -15.26
N PRO A 61 -17.46 -3.93 -14.00
CA PRO A 61 -18.34 -4.05 -12.86
C PRO A 61 -19.05 -2.73 -12.56
N ASP A 62 -20.17 -2.82 -11.83
CA ASP A 62 -20.83 -1.66 -11.23
C ASP A 62 -19.90 -0.94 -10.24
N HIS A 63 -20.31 0.25 -9.79
CA HIS A 63 -19.47 1.08 -8.93
C HIS A 63 -19.09 0.41 -7.59
N ASN A 64 -20.02 -0.28 -6.94
CA ASN A 64 -19.79 -0.88 -5.62
C ASN A 64 -18.87 -2.09 -5.74
N THR A 65 -19.13 -2.93 -6.74
CA THR A 65 -18.28 -4.09 -7.05
C THR A 65 -16.87 -3.63 -7.42
N LEU A 66 -16.74 -2.60 -8.26
CA LEU A 66 -15.45 -2.01 -8.63
C LEU A 66 -14.69 -1.47 -7.42
N PHE A 67 -15.37 -0.74 -6.54
CA PHE A 67 -14.77 -0.20 -5.32
C PHE A 67 -14.24 -1.31 -4.42
N ASN A 68 -15.05 -2.34 -4.17
CA ASN A 68 -14.66 -3.48 -3.32
C ASN A 68 -13.48 -4.27 -3.92
N LEU A 69 -13.50 -4.52 -5.22
CA LEU A 69 -12.38 -5.17 -5.92
C LEU A 69 -11.11 -4.32 -5.86
N THR A 70 -11.25 -3.00 -5.98
CA THR A 70 -10.12 -2.06 -5.85
C THR A 70 -9.54 -2.12 -4.44
N MET A 71 -10.37 -2.04 -3.39
CA MET A 71 -9.91 -2.11 -2.00
C MET A 71 -9.22 -3.44 -1.67
N ALA A 72 -9.78 -4.56 -2.16
CA ALA A 72 -9.16 -5.87 -2.00
C ALA A 72 -7.82 -5.95 -2.76
N GLY A 73 -7.79 -5.45 -4.00
CA GLY A 73 -6.60 -5.37 -4.83
C GLY A 73 -5.51 -4.49 -4.21
N ASP A 74 -5.88 -3.36 -3.63
CA ASP A 74 -4.97 -2.43 -2.94
C ASP A 74 -4.37 -3.09 -1.70
N LEU A 75 -5.19 -3.75 -0.87
CA LEU A 75 -4.71 -4.44 0.33
C LEU A 75 -3.76 -5.58 -0.04
N LEU A 76 -4.11 -6.37 -1.07
CA LEU A 76 -3.27 -7.46 -1.57
C LEU A 76 -1.95 -6.93 -2.16
N SER A 77 -2.02 -5.95 -3.06
CA SER A 77 -0.86 -5.41 -3.77
C SER A 77 0.10 -4.72 -2.82
N ASN A 78 -0.41 -3.85 -1.93
CA ASN A 78 0.41 -3.21 -0.91
C ASN A 78 0.93 -4.22 0.12
N GLY A 79 0.14 -5.25 0.47
CA GLY A 79 0.55 -6.30 1.39
C GLY A 79 1.74 -7.09 0.85
N LEU A 80 1.67 -7.48 -0.42
CA LEU A 80 2.77 -8.15 -1.12
C LEU A 80 3.98 -7.22 -1.25
N TYR A 81 3.78 -5.95 -1.61
CA TYR A 81 4.85 -4.96 -1.70
C TYR A 81 5.57 -4.77 -0.36
N PHE A 82 4.83 -4.52 0.72
CA PHE A 82 5.42 -4.35 2.05
C PHE A 82 5.93 -5.65 2.68
N SER A 83 5.58 -6.82 2.15
CA SER A 83 6.20 -8.08 2.59
C SER A 83 7.72 -8.08 2.36
N LEU A 84 8.21 -7.30 1.40
CA LEU A 84 9.63 -7.08 1.15
C LEU A 84 10.34 -6.41 2.33
N VAL A 85 9.62 -5.61 3.14
CA VAL A 85 10.14 -5.01 4.37
C VAL A 85 10.48 -6.08 5.41
N GLY A 86 9.65 -7.13 5.49
CA GLY A 86 9.76 -8.20 6.48
C GLY A 86 10.95 -9.13 6.31
N ARG A 87 11.75 -8.96 5.25
CA ARG A 87 12.95 -9.77 5.00
C ARG A 87 14.15 -9.20 5.77
N GLY A 88 14.93 -10.05 6.45
CA GLY A 88 16.29 -9.76 6.95
C GLY A 88 16.43 -8.73 8.10
N LYS A 89 17.68 -8.34 8.39
CA LYS A 89 18.06 -7.55 9.58
C LYS A 89 17.82 -6.04 9.48
N LYS A 90 17.49 -5.50 8.30
CA LYS A 90 17.37 -4.04 8.03
C LYS A 90 15.92 -3.59 7.80
N ALA A 91 14.96 -4.14 8.56
CA ALA A 91 13.54 -3.89 8.37
C ALA A 91 13.17 -2.39 8.37
N TRP A 92 13.68 -1.58 9.30
CA TRP A 92 13.38 -0.15 9.38
C TRP A 92 13.86 0.64 8.15
N GLN A 93 15.11 0.43 7.72
CA GLN A 93 15.65 1.07 6.52
C GLN A 93 14.85 0.66 5.28
N ARG A 94 14.51 -0.63 5.15
CA ARG A 94 13.69 -1.13 4.05
C ARG A 94 12.29 -0.55 4.06
N GLY A 95 11.65 -0.48 5.23
CA GLY A 95 10.34 0.13 5.44
C GLY A 95 10.31 1.58 5.00
N ALA A 96 11.31 2.38 5.42
CA ALA A 96 11.42 3.77 5.01
C ALA A 96 11.66 3.91 3.50
N VAL A 97 12.61 3.17 2.92
CA VAL A 97 12.93 3.25 1.49
C VAL A 97 11.75 2.81 0.62
N LEU A 98 11.12 1.68 0.93
CA LEU A 98 9.97 1.16 0.17
C LEU A 98 8.75 2.06 0.37
N GLY A 99 8.50 2.54 1.59
CA GLY A 99 7.41 3.50 1.85
C GLY A 99 7.58 4.80 1.07
N LEU A 100 8.78 5.40 1.08
CA LEU A 100 9.06 6.60 0.28
C LEU A 100 8.93 6.32 -1.22
N ALA A 101 9.48 5.20 -1.71
CA ALA A 101 9.40 4.84 -3.11
C ALA A 101 7.95 4.67 -3.59
N ALA A 102 7.12 3.97 -2.81
CA ALA A 102 5.70 3.82 -3.11
C ALA A 102 4.93 5.13 -3.02
N GLY A 103 5.23 5.96 -2.01
CA GLY A 103 4.63 7.28 -1.84
C GLY A 103 4.93 8.22 -3.00
N ILE A 104 6.20 8.32 -3.40
CA ILE A 104 6.62 9.10 -4.58
C ILE A 104 5.95 8.54 -5.83
N GLY A 105 5.98 7.22 -6.01
CA GLY A 105 5.31 6.52 -7.11
C GLY A 105 3.82 6.87 -7.21
N GLY A 106 3.11 6.88 -6.08
CA GLY A 106 1.69 7.25 -6.00
C GLY A 106 1.39 8.69 -6.41
N VAL A 107 2.37 9.58 -6.33
CA VAL A 107 2.24 10.99 -6.78
C VAL A 107 2.61 11.14 -8.26
N VAL A 108 3.69 10.50 -8.71
CA VAL A 108 4.28 10.79 -10.05
C VAL A 108 3.79 9.86 -11.16
N LEU A 109 3.40 8.63 -10.86
CA LEU A 109 2.99 7.64 -11.87
C LEU A 109 1.57 7.84 -12.46
N PRO A 110 0.56 8.40 -11.76
CA PRO A 110 -0.80 8.44 -12.28
C PRO A 110 -0.96 9.25 -13.59
N GLY A 111 -0.20 10.34 -13.74
CA GLY A 111 -0.19 11.16 -14.96
C GLY A 111 0.28 10.38 -16.18
N PRO A 112 1.53 9.87 -16.20
CA PRO A 112 2.06 9.05 -17.29
C PRO A 112 1.23 7.79 -17.59
N LEU A 113 0.58 7.21 -16.59
CA LEU A 113 -0.30 6.06 -16.76
C LEU A 113 -1.69 6.41 -17.30
N GLY A 114 -1.99 7.69 -17.54
CA GLY A 114 -3.29 8.16 -18.03
C GLY A 114 -4.44 7.89 -17.04
N LEU A 115 -4.15 7.93 -15.73
CA LEU A 115 -5.12 7.77 -14.65
C LEU A 115 -5.62 9.12 -14.10
N GLY A 116 -5.00 10.21 -14.57
CA GLY A 116 -5.22 11.56 -14.11
C GLY A 116 -4.45 11.86 -12.82
N GLU A 117 -4.00 13.10 -12.66
CA GLU A 117 -3.12 13.50 -11.56
C GLU A 117 -3.89 14.03 -10.34
N ALA A 118 -5.09 14.56 -10.56
CA ALA A 118 -5.90 15.17 -9.51
C ALA A 118 -6.18 14.29 -8.26
N PRO A 119 -6.27 12.94 -8.32
CA PRO A 119 -6.53 12.14 -7.13
C PRO A 119 -5.42 12.12 -6.08
N SER A 120 -4.15 12.23 -6.49
CA SER A 120 -2.98 12.16 -5.57
C SER A 120 -2.01 13.34 -5.68
N ASN A 121 -2.20 14.23 -6.66
CA ASN A 121 -1.27 15.30 -7.00
C ASN A 121 -1.91 16.71 -6.97
N ARG A 122 -3.14 16.87 -6.45
CA ARG A 122 -3.93 18.11 -6.55
C ARG A 122 -3.24 19.33 -5.94
N THR A 123 -2.72 19.19 -4.73
CA THR A 123 -2.05 20.27 -3.98
C THR A 123 -0.74 19.75 -3.39
N PRO A 124 0.22 20.62 -3.01
CA PRO A 124 1.41 20.20 -2.28
C PRO A 124 1.07 19.39 -1.02
N GLN A 125 -0.03 19.73 -0.36
CA GLN A 125 -0.52 19.02 0.81
C GLN A 125 -0.98 17.59 0.48
N THR A 126 -1.77 17.40 -0.59
CA THR A 126 -2.21 16.06 -1.02
C THR A 126 -1.00 15.19 -1.38
N LYS A 127 -0.01 15.74 -2.09
CA LYS A 127 1.25 15.04 -2.42
C LYS A 127 1.97 14.58 -1.16
N LEU A 128 2.15 15.49 -0.21
CA LEU A 128 2.82 15.20 1.06
C LEU A 128 2.06 14.13 1.85
N MET A 129 0.73 14.20 1.89
CA MET A 129 -0.11 13.20 2.53
C MET A 129 0.09 11.82 1.90
N THR A 130 0.05 11.71 0.57
CA THR A 130 0.32 10.44 -0.13
C THR A 130 1.68 9.87 0.29
N VAL A 131 2.74 10.67 0.21
CA VAL A 131 4.09 10.22 0.60
C VAL A 131 4.15 9.81 2.08
N ALA A 132 3.54 10.59 2.96
CA ALA A 132 3.52 10.33 4.40
C ALA A 132 2.77 9.03 4.75
N TRP A 133 1.61 8.77 4.13
CA TRP A 133 0.83 7.56 4.37
C TRP A 133 1.60 6.30 3.95
N TYR A 134 2.22 6.31 2.77
CA TYR A 134 3.04 5.18 2.32
C TYR A 134 4.29 4.98 3.20
N LEU A 135 4.93 6.06 3.65
CA LEU A 135 6.02 5.97 4.62
C LEU A 135 5.55 5.31 5.92
N ILE A 136 4.41 5.73 6.47
CA ILE A 136 3.85 5.13 7.68
C ILE A 136 3.53 3.65 7.47
N GLY A 137 2.92 3.27 6.35
CA GLY A 137 2.68 1.86 6.00
C GLY A 137 3.97 1.03 6.00
N GLY A 138 5.04 1.54 5.40
CA GLY A 138 6.35 0.90 5.39
C GLY A 138 6.98 0.76 6.79
N LEU A 139 6.83 1.79 7.63
CA LEU A 139 7.32 1.77 9.03
C LEU A 139 6.51 0.81 9.91
N VAL A 140 5.20 0.72 9.72
CA VAL A 140 4.34 -0.26 10.40
C VAL A 140 4.75 -1.69 10.02
N ALA A 141 4.99 -1.96 8.73
CA ALA A 141 5.49 -3.26 8.28
C ALA A 141 6.86 -3.59 8.92
N ALA A 142 7.74 -2.61 9.04
CA ALA A 142 9.03 -2.79 9.73
C ALA A 142 8.86 -3.12 11.21
N GLY A 143 7.99 -2.38 11.91
CA GLY A 143 7.64 -2.61 13.30
C GLY A 143 7.07 -4.01 13.54
N ALA A 144 6.10 -4.43 12.71
CA ALA A 144 5.50 -5.76 12.77
C ALA A 144 6.54 -6.89 12.58
N SER A 145 7.45 -6.74 11.62
CA SER A 145 8.53 -7.71 11.39
C SER A 145 9.49 -7.80 12.59
N ARG A 146 9.79 -6.67 13.24
CA ARG A 146 10.63 -6.64 14.45
C ARG A 146 9.94 -7.29 15.63
N ALA A 147 8.65 -6.99 15.85
CA ALA A 147 7.85 -7.60 16.90
C ALA A 147 7.80 -9.13 16.73
N TRP A 148 7.52 -9.61 15.51
CA TRP A 148 7.51 -11.05 15.20
C TRP A 148 8.86 -11.72 15.46
N SER A 149 9.94 -11.08 15.02
CA SER A 149 11.31 -11.60 15.24
C SER A 149 11.68 -11.67 16.72
N LYS A 150 11.19 -10.73 17.54
CA LYS A 150 11.42 -10.70 18.98
C LYS A 150 10.61 -11.78 19.70
N ALA A 151 9.35 -11.96 19.31
CA ALA A 151 8.45 -12.96 19.89
C ALA A 151 8.97 -14.39 19.69
N ARG A 152 9.58 -14.69 18.53
CA ARG A 152 10.16 -16.01 18.24
C ARG A 152 11.51 -16.32 18.89
N LYS A 153 12.14 -15.32 19.48
CA LYS A 153 13.40 -15.48 20.24
C LYS A 153 13.16 -15.64 21.74
N ARG A 154 11.93 -15.39 22.19
CA ARG A 154 11.45 -15.75 23.53
C ARG A 154 10.88 -17.15 23.47
#